data_AF-A0A661ZCR4-F1
#
_entry.id   AF-A0A661ZCR4-F1
#
_cell.length_a   1.000
_cell.length_b   1.000
_cell.length_c   1.000
_cell.angle_alpha   90.00
_cell.angle_beta   90.00
_cell.angle_gamma   90.00
#
_symmetry.space_group_name_H-M   'P 1'
#
loop_
_entity.id
_entity.type
_entity.pdbx_description
1 polymer ?
#
loop_
_entity_poly.entity_id
_entity_poly.type
_entity_poly.pdbx_seq_one_letter_code
_entity_poly.pdbx_strand_id
1 'polypeptide(L)'
;DENNFKSYSFNSKNNTLSLFNLDNTLWKTVALNIPDDTFLDEILDISSDKINQNPDIEIVYTTYMETYSNVFDDVETIVYENYTLFIVNELGEEILKVDGGRTFNLIKDNKSGKVFLIDVYPDEEFFPEYKKTFVYSLY
;
A
#
# COMPACT_ATOMS: atom_id res chain seq x y z
N ASP A 1 22.40 -11.07 5.09
CA ASP A 1 21.21 -11.93 5.09
C ASP A 1 20.21 -11.46 4.03
N GLU A 2 20.10 -12.29 3.00
CA GLU A 2 18.88 -12.73 2.28
C GLU A 2 17.80 -11.76 1.78
N ASN A 3 18.16 -10.54 1.35
CA ASN A 3 17.31 -9.76 0.42
C ASN A 3 17.41 -10.30 -1.03
N ASN A 4 16.94 -11.53 -1.26
CA ASN A 4 17.21 -12.28 -2.50
C ASN A 4 16.17 -12.11 -3.63
N PHE A 5 15.03 -11.44 -3.40
CA PHE A 5 14.10 -11.15 -4.49
C PHE A 5 14.40 -9.78 -5.12
N LYS A 6 14.28 -9.69 -6.45
CA LYS A 6 14.59 -8.47 -7.20
C LYS A 6 13.44 -7.91 -8.00
N SER A 7 12.48 -8.76 -8.34
CA SER A 7 11.33 -8.38 -9.13
C SER A 7 10.08 -9.03 -8.58
N TYR A 8 8.95 -8.44 -8.93
CA TYR A 8 7.65 -8.97 -8.60
C TYR A 8 6.74 -8.87 -9.83
N SER A 9 5.67 -9.67 -9.83
CA SER A 9 4.55 -9.52 -10.74
C SER A 9 3.25 -9.64 -9.98
N PHE A 10 2.25 -8.86 -10.36
CA PHE A 10 0.93 -8.91 -9.76
C PHE A 10 -0.08 -9.53 -10.73
N ASN A 11 -0.88 -10.46 -10.22
CA ASN A 11 -1.99 -11.05 -10.94
C ASN A 11 -3.31 -10.50 -10.37
N SER A 12 -3.95 -9.60 -11.11
CA SER A 12 -5.21 -8.97 -10.72
C SER A 12 -6.43 -9.90 -10.74
N LYS A 13 -6.34 -11.08 -11.38
CA LYS A 13 -7.48 -12.02 -11.40
C LYS A 13 -7.68 -12.73 -10.08
N ASN A 14 -6.61 -12.87 -9.29
CA ASN A 14 -6.62 -13.60 -8.03
C ASN A 14 -5.88 -12.85 -6.93
N ASN A 15 -5.64 -11.54 -7.11
CA ASN A 15 -4.96 -10.65 -6.19
C ASN A 15 -3.66 -11.26 -5.62
N THR A 16 -2.86 -11.90 -6.46
CA THR A 16 -1.65 -12.59 -6.02
C THR A 16 -0.40 -11.87 -6.50
N LEU A 17 0.48 -11.53 -5.56
CA LEU A 17 1.82 -11.02 -5.80
C LEU A 17 2.81 -12.19 -5.88
N SER A 18 3.54 -12.29 -6.98
CA SER A 18 4.61 -13.27 -7.17
C SER A 18 5.96 -12.56 -7.04
N LEU A 19 6.83 -13.07 -6.16
CA LEU A 19 8.17 -12.56 -5.92
C LEU A 19 9.20 -13.49 -6.55
N PHE A 20 10.19 -12.92 -7.23
CA PHE A 20 11.18 -13.68 -7.99
C PHE A 20 12.60 -13.43 -7.50
N ASN A 21 13.38 -14.51 -7.46
CA ASN A 21 14.82 -14.46 -7.24
C ASN A 21 15.54 -13.74 -8.40
N LEU A 22 16.83 -13.50 -8.18
CA LEU A 22 17.76 -12.94 -9.18
C LEU A 22 17.79 -13.65 -10.53
N ASP A 23 17.57 -14.97 -10.54
CA ASP A 23 17.56 -15.81 -11.73
C ASP A 23 16.15 -15.94 -12.35
N ASN A 24 15.21 -15.08 -11.94
CA ASN A 24 13.79 -15.10 -12.31
C ASN A 24 13.03 -16.37 -11.89
N THR A 25 13.59 -17.20 -11.00
CA THR A 25 12.82 -18.29 -10.41
C THR A 25 11.82 -17.75 -9.40
N LEU A 26 10.62 -18.35 -9.37
CA LEU A 26 9.60 -18.00 -8.38
C LEU A 26 10.12 -18.32 -6.98
N TRP A 27 10.13 -17.32 -6.10
CA TRP A 27 10.54 -17.45 -4.72
C TRP A 27 9.34 -17.66 -3.79
N LYS A 28 8.38 -16.76 -3.83
CA LYS A 28 7.17 -16.80 -2.99
C LYS A 28 5.99 -16.18 -3.72
N THR A 29 4.79 -16.61 -3.36
CA THR A 29 3.53 -15.96 -3.74
C THR A 29 2.82 -15.49 -2.50
N VAL A 30 2.33 -14.25 -2.51
CA VAL A 30 1.54 -13.67 -1.42
C VAL A 30 0.18 -13.27 -1.96
N ALA A 31 -0.89 -13.73 -1.31
CA ALA A 31 -2.23 -13.27 -1.61
C ALA A 31 -2.45 -11.91 -0.93
N LEU A 32 -2.77 -10.89 -1.72
CA LEU A 32 -3.13 -9.58 -1.20
C LEU A 32 -4.65 -9.57 -0.98
N ASN A 33 -5.06 -9.23 0.24
CA ASN A 33 -6.48 -9.06 0.58
C ASN A 33 -6.97 -7.69 0.08
N ILE A 34 -7.01 -7.53 -1.25
CA ILE A 34 -7.58 -6.35 -1.89
C ILE A 34 -9.11 -6.41 -1.73
N PRO A 35 -9.74 -5.42 -1.08
CA PRO A 35 -11.19 -5.41 -0.89
C PRO A 35 -11.96 -5.43 -2.22
N ASP A 36 -13.18 -5.96 -2.18
CA ASP A 36 -14.10 -5.91 -3.32
C ASP A 36 -14.31 -4.45 -3.79
N ASP A 37 -14.53 -4.27 -5.09
CA ASP A 37 -14.73 -2.96 -5.74
C ASP A 37 -13.54 -1.98 -5.62
N THR A 38 -12.35 -2.49 -5.27
CA THR A 38 -11.10 -1.72 -5.26
C THR A 38 -10.09 -2.30 -6.25
N PHE A 39 -9.19 -1.45 -6.73
CA PHE A 39 -8.10 -1.82 -7.62
C PHE A 39 -6.76 -1.58 -6.94
N LEU A 40 -5.76 -2.43 -7.25
CA LEU A 40 -4.39 -2.15 -6.87
C LEU A 40 -3.90 -0.91 -7.62
N ASP A 41 -3.37 0.05 -6.88
CA ASP A 41 -2.70 1.24 -7.42
C ASP A 41 -1.20 0.94 -7.59
N GLU A 42 -0.48 0.80 -6.47
CA GLU A 42 0.97 0.61 -6.48
C GLU A 42 1.44 -0.33 -5.37
N ILE A 43 2.54 -1.06 -5.61
CA ILE A 43 3.33 -1.71 -4.56
C ILE A 43 4.47 -0.75 -4.18
N LEU A 44 4.38 -0.13 -3.02
CA LEU A 44 5.29 0.93 -2.56
C LEU A 44 6.59 0.38 -1.96
N ASP A 45 6.52 -0.74 -1.25
CA ASP A 45 7.70 -1.41 -0.70
C ASP A 45 7.43 -2.90 -0.48
N ILE A 46 8.50 -3.69 -0.52
CA ILE A 46 8.50 -5.10 -0.12
C ILE A 46 9.79 -5.32 0.66
N SER A 47 9.70 -5.84 1.89
CA SER A 47 10.87 -6.00 2.76
C SER A 47 10.65 -7.06 3.82
N SER A 48 11.69 -7.75 4.27
CA SER A 48 11.63 -8.69 5.41
C SER A 48 12.24 -8.12 6.70
N ASP A 49 12.80 -6.92 6.66
CA ASP A 49 13.55 -6.37 7.79
C ASP A 49 13.36 -4.86 7.97
N LYS A 50 12.53 -4.21 7.12
CA LYS A 50 12.33 -2.76 7.16
C LYS A 50 11.14 -2.34 8.00
N ILE A 51 10.08 -3.12 8.19
CA ILE A 51 8.96 -2.67 9.02
C ILE A 51 9.08 -3.32 10.40
N ASN A 52 9.05 -4.65 10.49
CA ASN A 52 9.33 -5.39 11.72
C ASN A 52 10.74 -6.01 11.72
N GLN A 53 11.11 -6.65 12.85
CA GLN A 53 12.36 -7.41 13.00
C GLN A 53 12.18 -8.92 12.76
N ASN A 54 10.95 -9.36 12.47
CA ASN A 54 10.65 -10.75 12.16
C ASN A 54 11.10 -11.05 10.72
N PRO A 55 11.51 -12.29 10.40
CA PRO A 55 11.99 -12.65 9.06
C PRO A 55 10.89 -12.70 7.98
N ASP A 56 9.63 -12.45 8.35
CA ASP A 56 8.49 -12.50 7.45
C ASP A 56 8.52 -11.32 6.48
N ILE A 57 8.10 -11.56 5.23
CA ILE A 57 8.01 -10.47 4.25
C ILE A 57 6.82 -9.57 4.61
N GLU A 58 7.03 -8.28 4.43
CA GLU A 58 6.05 -7.24 4.63
C GLU A 58 5.92 -6.47 3.31
N ILE A 59 4.68 -6.21 2.93
CA ILE A 59 4.33 -5.56 1.66
C ILE A 59 3.55 -4.30 1.98
N VAL A 60 4.00 -3.19 1.43
CA VAL A 60 3.29 -1.92 1.45
C VAL A 60 2.67 -1.70 0.08
N TYR A 61 1.37 -1.49 0.03
CA TYR A 61 0.68 -1.23 -1.22
C TYR A 61 -0.47 -0.25 -1.03
N THR A 62 -0.87 0.39 -2.13
CA THR A 62 -2.05 1.24 -2.20
C THR A 62 -3.11 0.59 -3.06
N THR A 63 -4.36 0.78 -2.67
CA THR A 63 -5.51 0.54 -3.53
C THR A 63 -6.25 1.84 -3.77
N TYR A 64 -7.07 1.88 -4.81
CA TYR A 64 -8.01 2.94 -5.04
C TYR A 64 -9.39 2.38 -5.39
N MET A 65 -10.43 3.15 -5.11
CA MET A 65 -11.77 2.90 -5.62
C MET A 65 -12.32 4.16 -6.27
N GLU A 66 -12.96 4.00 -7.41
CA GLU A 66 -13.66 5.07 -8.10
C GLU A 66 -15.05 5.24 -7.49
N THR A 67 -15.35 6.44 -7.01
CA THR A 67 -16.69 6.83 -6.57
C THR A 67 -17.25 7.85 -7.54
N TYR A 68 -18.45 7.60 -8.03
CA TYR A 68 -19.13 8.47 -8.96
C TYR A 68 -20.12 9.37 -8.19
N SER A 69 -19.96 10.68 -8.30
CA SER A 69 -20.95 11.64 -7.77
C SER A 69 -21.64 12.36 -8.91
N ASN A 70 -22.97 12.36 -8.87
CA ASN A 70 -23.79 13.23 -9.71
C ASN A 70 -24.02 14.52 -8.93
N VAL A 71 -23.13 15.49 -9.11
CA VAL A 71 -23.19 16.76 -8.38
C VAL A 71 -24.26 17.69 -8.95
N PHE A 72 -24.70 17.46 -10.20
CA PHE A 72 -25.76 18.22 -10.85
C PHE A 72 -26.69 17.32 -11.63
N ASP A 73 -27.99 17.64 -11.62
CA ASP A 73 -29.07 16.86 -12.22
C ASP A 73 -28.94 16.64 -13.74
N ASP A 74 -27.93 17.20 -14.45
CA ASP A 74 -27.94 17.12 -15.92
C ASP A 74 -26.63 17.14 -16.73
N VAL A 75 -25.38 17.16 -16.20
CA VAL A 75 -24.24 17.20 -17.17
C VAL A 75 -22.91 16.53 -16.80
N GLU A 76 -22.45 16.45 -15.55
CA GLU A 76 -21.09 15.94 -15.28
C GLU A 76 -21.05 14.95 -14.12
N THR A 77 -20.69 13.70 -14.44
CA THR A 77 -20.27 12.72 -13.44
C THR A 77 -18.83 13.04 -13.05
N ILE A 78 -18.62 13.37 -11.77
CA ILE A 78 -17.27 13.52 -11.22
C ILE A 78 -16.86 12.15 -10.67
N VAL A 79 -15.66 11.72 -11.04
CA VAL A 79 -15.05 10.47 -10.55
C VAL A 79 -14.05 10.84 -9.48
N TYR A 80 -14.22 10.30 -8.28
CA TYR A 80 -13.28 10.46 -7.18
C TYR A 80 -12.52 9.17 -6.96
N GLU A 81 -11.20 9.25 -6.79
CA GLU A 81 -10.38 8.12 -6.40
C GLU A 81 -10.13 8.15 -4.89
N ASN A 82 -10.69 7.18 -4.17
CA ASN A 82 -10.43 7.03 -2.75
C ASN A 82 -9.29 6.03 -2.56
N TYR A 83 -8.15 6.53 -2.14
CA TYR A 83 -6.97 5.70 -1.89
C TYR A 83 -7.01 5.04 -0.51
N THR A 84 -6.40 3.88 -0.37
CA THR A 84 -6.13 3.24 0.93
C THR A 84 -4.75 2.62 0.89
N LEU A 85 -3.94 2.90 1.91
CA LEU A 85 -2.64 2.26 2.08
C LEU A 85 -2.77 1.07 3.03
N PHE A 86 -2.17 -0.04 2.63
CA PHE A 86 -2.05 -1.25 3.42
C PHE A 86 -0.59 -1.58 3.69
N ILE A 87 -0.33 -2.07 4.89
CA ILE A 87 0.87 -2.82 5.24
C ILE A 87 0.39 -4.21 5.64
N VAL A 88 0.86 -5.24 4.95
CA VAL A 88 0.49 -6.63 5.22
C VAL A 88 1.74 -7.50 5.39
N ASN A 89 1.61 -8.62 6.09
CA ASN A 89 2.64 -9.65 6.11
C ASN A 89 2.52 -10.61 4.91
N GLU A 90 3.43 -11.59 4.83
CA GLU A 90 3.48 -12.59 3.77
C GLU A 90 2.30 -13.58 3.73
N LEU A 91 1.48 -13.59 4.78
CA LEU A 91 0.22 -14.34 4.83
C LEU A 91 -0.97 -13.51 4.32
N GLY A 92 -0.75 -12.24 4.00
CA GLY A 92 -1.79 -11.28 3.64
C GLY A 92 -2.52 -10.69 4.85
N GLU A 93 -2.04 -10.93 6.07
CA GLU A 93 -2.65 -10.38 7.27
C GLU A 93 -2.31 -8.89 7.40
N GLU A 94 -3.33 -8.08 7.71
CA GLU A 94 -3.21 -6.64 7.86
C GLU A 94 -2.40 -6.29 9.12
N ILE A 95 -1.30 -5.57 8.93
CA ILE A 95 -0.51 -4.94 9.99
C ILE A 95 -1.01 -3.51 10.22
N LEU A 96 -1.27 -2.78 9.13
CA LEU A 96 -1.78 -1.41 9.16
C LEU A 96 -2.65 -1.14 7.94
N LYS A 97 -3.74 -0.40 8.14
CA LYS A 97 -4.57 0.18 7.10
C LYS A 97 -4.79 1.67 7.36
N VAL A 98 -4.61 2.48 6.32
CA VAL A 98 -4.79 3.94 6.39
C VAL A 98 -5.67 4.40 5.25
N ASP A 99 -6.92 4.74 5.57
CA ASP A 99 -7.87 5.32 4.62
C ASP A 99 -7.36 6.70 4.14
N GLY A 100 -7.42 6.91 2.83
CA GLY A 100 -6.86 8.07 2.14
C GLY A 100 -5.32 8.09 2.06
N GLY A 101 -4.64 7.08 2.61
CA GLY A 101 -3.19 6.93 2.55
C GLY A 101 -2.74 6.60 1.13
N ARG A 102 -1.80 7.39 0.59
CA ARG A 102 -1.27 7.19 -0.76
C ARG A 102 0.24 7.10 -0.82
N THR A 103 0.94 7.84 0.03
CA THR A 103 2.40 7.81 0.07
C THR A 103 2.89 7.17 1.36
N PHE A 104 4.05 6.53 1.25
CA PHE A 104 4.73 5.87 2.34
C PHE A 104 6.16 6.35 2.42
N ASN A 105 6.60 6.79 3.60
CA ASN A 105 7.99 7.03 3.88
C ASN A 105 8.38 6.39 5.21
N LEU A 106 9.42 5.56 5.17
CA LEU A 106 10.03 4.96 6.36
C LEU A 106 11.19 5.82 6.83
N ILE A 107 11.12 6.30 8.08
CA ILE A 107 12.18 7.07 8.72
C ILE A 107 12.66 6.32 9.95
N LYS A 108 13.99 6.30 10.15
CA LYS A 108 14.61 5.75 11.35
C LYS A 108 14.70 6.84 12.41
N ASP A 109 14.02 6.65 13.54
CA ASP A 109 14.22 7.46 14.73
C ASP A 109 15.20 6.76 15.67
N ASN A 110 16.22 7.50 16.12
CA ASN A 110 17.27 6.96 16.98
C ASN A 110 16.79 6.63 18.40
N LYS A 111 15.57 7.02 18.79
CA LYS A 111 15.01 6.79 20.14
C LYS A 111 13.87 5.78 20.19
N SER A 112 12.94 5.82 19.25
CA SER A 112 11.76 4.94 19.24
C SER A 112 11.87 3.75 18.28
N GLY A 113 12.89 3.72 17.41
CA GLY A 113 13.04 2.69 16.39
C GLY A 113 12.60 3.19 15.02
N LYS A 114 11.67 2.51 14.36
CA LYS A 114 11.22 2.87 13.02
C LYS A 114 9.88 3.61 13.08
N VAL A 115 9.77 4.67 12.28
CA VAL A 115 8.60 5.54 12.22
C VAL A 115 8.14 5.64 10.77
N PHE A 116 6.84 5.47 10.55
CA PHE A 116 6.21 5.57 9.25
C PHE A 116 5.54 6.94 9.13
N LEU A 117 5.87 7.67 8.08
CA LEU A 117 5.12 8.84 7.65
C LEU A 117 4.23 8.44 6.49
N ILE A 118 2.92 8.57 6.68
CA ILE A 118 1.93 8.30 5.65
C ILE A 118 1.21 9.60 5.35
N ASP A 119 1.27 10.05 4.11
CA ASP A 119 0.46 11.18 3.69
C ASP A 119 -0.91 10.71 3.24
N VAL A 120 -1.92 11.36 3.80
CA VAL A 120 -3.32 11.17 3.49
C VAL A 120 -3.80 12.34 2.66
N TYR A 121 -4.36 12.02 1.51
CA TYR A 121 -4.96 12.96 0.59
C TYR A 121 -6.45 12.66 0.50
N PRO A 122 -7.30 13.40 1.22
CA PRO A 122 -8.73 13.13 1.22
C PRO A 122 -9.40 13.42 -0.12
N ASP A 123 -8.81 14.29 -0.96
CA ASP A 123 -9.26 14.60 -2.33
C ASP A 123 -8.22 15.53 -3.02
N GLU A 124 -7.30 15.01 -3.85
CA GLU A 124 -6.27 15.86 -4.50
C GLU A 124 -6.83 16.77 -5.60
N GLU A 125 -7.92 16.37 -6.25
CA GLU A 125 -8.45 17.10 -7.40
C GLU A 125 -9.18 18.37 -6.97
N PHE A 126 -9.85 18.33 -5.81
CA PHE A 126 -10.59 19.48 -5.29
C PHE A 126 -9.89 20.20 -4.14
N PHE A 127 -9.03 19.52 -3.39
CA PHE A 127 -8.51 20.01 -2.10
C PHE A 127 -7.02 19.66 -1.88
N PRO A 128 -6.11 20.01 -2.81
CA PRO A 128 -4.69 19.67 -2.72
C PRO A 128 -4.01 20.23 -1.47
N GLU A 129 -4.54 21.30 -0.88
CA GLU A 129 -4.04 21.89 0.37
C GLU A 129 -4.38 21.08 1.64
N TYR A 130 -5.22 20.04 1.55
CA TYR A 130 -5.68 19.25 2.70
C TYR A 130 -4.86 17.97 2.96
N LYS A 131 -3.57 18.01 2.59
CA LYS A 131 -2.60 16.97 2.93
C LYS A 131 -2.42 16.86 4.44
N LYS A 132 -2.63 15.67 5.01
CA LYS A 132 -2.28 15.36 6.40
C LYS A 132 -1.21 14.26 6.44
N THR A 133 -0.14 14.48 7.18
CA THR A 133 0.86 13.44 7.44
C THR A 133 0.56 12.80 8.78
N PHE A 134 0.30 11.50 8.77
CA PHE A 134 0.17 10.68 9.97
C PHE A 134 1.50 10.01 10.29
N VAL A 135 1.80 9.92 11.58
CA VAL A 135 3.03 9.34 12.10
C VAL A 135 2.68 8.07 12.87
N TYR A 136 3.18 6.93 12.42
CA TYR A 136 2.96 5.63 13.05
C TYR A 136 4.28 5.05 13.57
N SER A 137 4.19 4.33 14.68
CA SER A 137 5.27 3.47 15.18
C SER A 137 4.67 2.08 15.37
N LEU A 138 5.23 1.10 14.69
CA LEU A 138 4.88 -0.31 14.83
C LEU A 138 5.91 -0.93 15.79
N TYR A 139 5.45 -1.80 16.68
CA TYR A 139 6.19 -2.29 17.85
C TYR A 139 6.88 -3.63 17.59
#